data_AF-A0AAD4C9K9-F1
#
_entry.id   AF-A0AAD4C9K9-F1
#
_cell.length_a   1.000
_cell.length_b   1.000
_cell.length_c   1.000
_cell.angle_alpha   90.00
_cell.angle_beta   90.00
_cell.angle_gamma   90.00
#
_symmetry.space_group_name_H-M   'P 1'
#
loop_
_entity.id
_entity.type
_entity.pdbx_description
1 polymer ?
#
loop_
_entity_poly.entity_id
_entity_poly.type
_entity_poly.pdbx_seq_one_letter_code
_entity_poly.pdbx_strand_id
1 'polypeptide(L)'
;MSSDLQSVLELIVLNNYASLVVVIAAIYDYILTFSKEIEYVWCKHWTWVSTMFVVVRYIGFCWIILSALTGSSLLPGPLEVSNAVFEIVRWAFAVVLSAADLVMILRVYAMWGRSRTILYILLLIFVPQIITTFVFDGIYGAYFSATVVQIYDFSFCNASYVNAPRFHGLSVAAPRLVLGGTLLMLALFQTLKQSIDLFKATKQWQPNRYMQKLAKDGIFYFVVYVPIPSRTFRPFSFARALLMVIRININAGNVTSSIF
;
A
#
# COMPACT_ATOMS: atom_id res chain seq x y z
N MET A 1 -22.85 -10.21 -28.61
CA MET A 1 -21.54 -10.41 -29.28
C MET A 1 -20.86 -9.08 -29.65
N SER A 2 -21.44 -8.21 -30.49
CA SER A 2 -20.81 -6.90 -30.80
C SER A 2 -20.80 -5.94 -29.60
N SER A 3 -21.87 -5.92 -28.80
CA SER A 3 -21.96 -5.13 -27.55
C SER A 3 -20.93 -5.54 -26.50
N ASP A 4 -20.70 -6.84 -26.33
CA ASP A 4 -19.78 -7.39 -25.32
C ASP A 4 -18.34 -7.05 -25.69
N LEU A 5 -17.98 -7.20 -26.98
CA LEU A 5 -16.66 -6.85 -27.49
C LEU A 5 -16.34 -5.36 -27.32
N GLN A 6 -17.31 -4.49 -27.59
CA GLN A 6 -17.14 -3.04 -27.46
C GLN A 6 -16.91 -2.63 -26.00
N SER A 7 -17.64 -3.24 -25.06
CA SER A 7 -17.43 -3.01 -23.63
C SER A 7 -16.04 -3.47 -23.15
N VAL A 8 -15.52 -4.58 -23.70
CA VAL A 8 -14.17 -5.07 -23.37
C VAL A 8 -13.09 -4.13 -23.90
N LEU A 9 -13.23 -3.62 -25.12
CA LEU A 9 -12.32 -2.64 -25.71
C LEU A 9 -12.26 -1.34 -24.91
N GLU A 10 -13.42 -0.81 -24.51
CA GLU A 10 -13.51 0.39 -23.68
C GLU A 10 -12.82 0.19 -22.32
N LEU A 11 -12.97 -0.99 -21.71
CA LEU A 11 -12.28 -1.34 -20.46
C LEU A 11 -10.76 -1.41 -20.61
N ILE A 12 -10.26 -1.96 -21.72
CA ILE A 12 -8.81 -2.04 -21.99
C ILE A 12 -8.22 -0.65 -22.18
N VAL A 13 -8.87 0.18 -23.00
CA VAL A 13 -8.43 1.56 -23.25
C VAL A 13 -8.43 2.37 -21.97
N LEU A 14 -9.50 2.26 -21.16
CA LEU A 14 -9.58 2.90 -19.85
C LEU A 14 -8.44 2.46 -18.92
N ASN A 15 -8.13 1.15 -18.89
CA ASN A 15 -7.05 0.62 -18.07
C ASN A 15 -5.67 1.13 -18.51
N ASN A 16 -5.42 1.22 -19.82
CA ASN A 16 -4.17 1.78 -20.35
C ASN A 16 -3.99 3.26 -19.97
N TYR A 17 -5.02 4.09 -20.16
CA TYR A 17 -4.98 5.49 -19.74
C TYR A 17 -4.80 5.64 -18.23
N ALA A 18 -5.51 4.83 -17.45
CA ALA A 18 -5.41 4.83 -15.99
C ALA A 18 -4.00 4.43 -15.51
N SER A 19 -3.40 3.40 -16.10
CA SER A 19 -2.02 2.98 -15.81
C SER A 19 -1.00 4.08 -16.12
N LEU A 20 -1.15 4.77 -17.26
CA LEU A 20 -0.28 5.91 -17.61
C LEU A 20 -0.41 7.05 -16.60
N VAL A 21 -1.64 7.44 -16.25
CA VAL A 21 -1.88 8.49 -15.25
C VAL A 21 -1.26 8.14 -13.91
N VAL A 22 -1.35 6.88 -13.49
CA VAL A 22 -0.75 6.39 -12.24
C VAL A 22 0.78 6.48 -12.29
N VAL A 23 1.41 6.03 -13.37
CA VAL A 23 2.87 6.08 -13.52
C VAL A 23 3.36 7.53 -13.53
N ILE A 24 2.70 8.40 -14.29
CA ILE A 24 3.04 9.84 -14.34
C ILE A 24 2.87 10.48 -12.97
N ALA A 25 1.76 10.22 -12.27
CA ALA A 25 1.53 10.73 -10.93
C ALA A 25 2.58 10.22 -9.94
N ALA A 26 3.02 8.97 -10.07
CA ALA A 26 4.06 8.39 -9.23
C ALA A 26 5.42 9.04 -9.47
N ILE A 27 5.81 9.22 -10.73
CA ILE A 27 7.05 9.90 -11.11
C ILE A 27 7.02 11.36 -10.62
N TYR A 28 5.90 12.04 -10.81
CA TYR A 28 5.74 13.43 -10.38
C TYR A 28 5.88 13.57 -8.85
N ASP A 29 5.25 12.67 -8.09
CA ASP A 29 5.38 12.67 -6.63
C ASP A 29 6.82 12.36 -6.20
N TYR A 30 7.50 11.44 -6.89
CA TYR A 30 8.91 11.12 -6.65
C TYR A 30 9.80 12.35 -6.82
N ILE A 31 9.69 13.06 -7.96
CA ILE A 31 10.49 14.25 -8.24
C ILE A 31 10.27 15.34 -7.18
N LEU A 32 9.01 15.59 -6.79
CA LEU A 32 8.67 16.64 -5.81
C LEU A 32 9.25 16.39 -4.42
N THR A 33 9.47 15.13 -4.07
CA THR A 33 9.80 14.73 -2.70
C THR A 33 11.25 14.28 -2.54
N PHE A 34 11.91 13.98 -3.66
CA PHE A 34 13.33 13.65 -3.72
C PHE A 34 14.24 14.69 -3.06
N SER A 35 13.97 15.99 -3.28
CA SER A 35 14.75 17.07 -2.65
C SER A 35 14.69 17.01 -1.12
N LYS A 36 13.53 16.66 -0.55
CA LYS A 36 13.36 16.53 0.90
C LYS A 36 13.99 15.23 1.40
N GLU A 37 13.91 14.15 0.62
CA GLU A 37 14.55 12.89 0.98
C GLU A 37 16.06 13.04 1.13
N ILE A 38 16.72 13.74 0.21
CA ILE A 38 18.16 13.96 0.30
C ILE A 38 18.51 14.59 1.65
N GLU A 39 17.81 15.66 2.01
CA GLU A 39 18.06 16.39 3.25
C GLU A 39 17.75 15.57 4.52
N TYR A 40 16.61 14.88 4.58
CA TYR A 40 16.14 14.24 5.81
C TYR A 40 16.52 12.77 5.96
N VAL A 41 16.81 12.07 4.87
CA VAL A 41 17.09 10.63 4.85
C VAL A 41 18.54 10.36 4.49
N TRP A 42 19.05 10.96 3.41
CA TRP A 42 20.40 10.67 2.91
C TRP A 42 21.49 11.41 3.70
N CYS A 43 21.24 12.66 4.09
CA CYS A 43 22.18 13.47 4.86
C CYS A 43 22.14 13.20 6.37
N LYS A 44 21.16 12.44 6.88
CA LYS A 44 21.04 12.08 8.31
C LYS A 44 21.53 10.66 8.56
N HIS A 45 21.83 10.34 9.82
CA HIS A 45 22.24 9.01 10.24
C HIS A 45 21.16 7.95 9.94
N TRP A 46 21.56 6.86 9.26
CA TRP A 46 20.67 5.78 8.87
C TRP A 46 20.12 5.07 10.11
N THR A 47 18.82 5.19 10.32
CA THR A 47 18.09 4.43 11.34
C THR A 47 17.34 3.27 10.68
N TRP A 48 16.99 2.25 11.46
CA TRP A 48 16.19 1.12 10.99
C TRP A 48 14.89 1.55 10.29
N VAL A 49 14.24 2.60 10.80
CA VAL A 49 13.01 3.16 10.22
C VAL A 49 13.27 3.84 8.88
N SER A 50 14.41 4.52 8.75
CA SER A 50 14.85 5.16 7.51
C SER A 50 15.09 4.12 6.41
N THR A 51 15.77 3.02 6.73
CA THR A 51 15.98 1.91 5.78
C THR A 51 14.66 1.31 5.32
N MET A 52 13.75 1.00 6.25
CA MET A 52 12.42 0.48 5.91
C MET A 52 11.62 1.45 5.03
N PHE A 53 11.73 2.76 5.28
CA PHE A 53 11.09 3.76 4.44
C PHE A 53 11.62 3.75 3.01
N VAL A 54 12.94 3.73 2.83
CA VAL A 54 13.57 3.64 1.51
C VAL A 54 13.14 2.36 0.80
N VAL A 55 13.16 1.21 1.48
CA VAL A 55 12.72 -0.07 0.92
C VAL A 55 11.27 0.01 0.42
N VAL A 56 10.33 0.44 1.26
CA VAL A 56 8.90 0.59 0.87
C VAL A 56 8.76 1.51 -0.32
N ARG A 57 9.52 2.61 -0.33
CA ARG A 57 9.40 3.65 -1.34
C ARG A 57 9.92 3.21 -2.69
N TYR A 58 11.16 2.73 -2.76
CA TYR A 58 11.81 2.41 -4.02
C TYR A 58 11.29 1.08 -4.59
N ILE A 59 11.09 0.07 -3.75
CA ILE A 59 10.45 -1.19 -4.19
C ILE A 59 9.00 -0.93 -4.57
N GLY A 60 8.29 -0.10 -3.80
CA GLY A 60 6.92 0.29 -4.11
C GLY A 60 6.78 1.05 -5.44
N PHE A 61 7.72 1.95 -5.74
CA PHE A 61 7.76 2.67 -7.00
C PHE A 61 8.05 1.74 -8.19
N CYS A 62 9.07 0.86 -8.06
CA CYS A 62 9.34 -0.17 -9.06
C CYS A 62 8.12 -1.07 -9.28
N TRP A 63 7.42 -1.43 -8.20
CA TRP A 63 6.20 -2.21 -8.27
C TRP A 63 5.07 -1.48 -9.00
N ILE A 64 4.85 -0.17 -8.75
CA ILE A 64 3.84 0.61 -9.48
C ILE A 64 4.13 0.60 -10.97
N ILE A 65 5.38 0.83 -11.37
CA ILE A 65 5.77 0.83 -12.79
C ILE A 65 5.56 -0.56 -13.39
N LEU A 66 6.10 -1.60 -12.76
CA LEU A 66 5.99 -2.97 -13.27
C LEU A 66 4.53 -3.41 -13.39
N SER A 67 3.70 -3.12 -12.38
CA SER A 67 2.27 -3.47 -12.39
C SER A 67 1.47 -2.70 -13.44
N ALA A 68 1.79 -1.43 -13.68
CA ALA A 68 1.17 -0.62 -14.72
C ALA A 68 1.55 -1.11 -16.12
N LEU A 69 2.80 -1.54 -16.31
CA LEU A 69 3.30 -2.09 -17.56
C LEU A 69 2.69 -3.47 -17.85
N THR A 70 2.68 -4.40 -16.90
CA THR A 70 2.15 -5.76 -17.11
C THR A 70 0.64 -5.80 -17.30
N GLY A 71 -0.10 -4.88 -16.67
CA GLY A 71 -1.54 -4.76 -16.86
C GLY A 71 -1.97 -4.03 -18.14
N SER A 72 -1.03 -3.44 -18.88
CA SER A 72 -1.30 -2.64 -20.08
C SER A 72 -0.93 -3.37 -21.36
N SER A 73 -1.54 -2.99 -22.48
CA SER A 73 -1.13 -3.49 -23.81
C SER A 73 0.14 -2.82 -24.34
N LEU A 74 0.88 -2.07 -23.51
CA LEU A 74 2.02 -1.25 -23.94
C LEU A 74 3.31 -2.05 -24.16
N LEU A 75 3.41 -3.25 -23.61
CA LEU A 75 4.55 -4.17 -23.78
C LEU A 75 4.04 -5.57 -24.14
N PRO A 76 3.87 -5.90 -25.43
CA PRO A 76 3.68 -7.27 -25.88
C PRO A 76 5.00 -8.04 -25.71
N GLY A 77 5.17 -8.69 -24.56
CA GLY A 77 6.30 -9.56 -24.27
C GLY A 77 5.95 -11.05 -24.44
N PRO A 78 6.94 -11.95 -24.56
CA PRO A 78 6.71 -13.40 -24.53
C PRO A 78 5.96 -13.84 -23.27
N LEU A 79 5.13 -14.88 -23.38
CA LEU A 79 4.31 -15.41 -22.27
C LEU A 79 5.15 -15.77 -21.03
N GLU A 80 6.34 -16.33 -21.23
CA GLU A 80 7.26 -16.73 -20.15
C GLU A 80 7.80 -15.53 -19.36
N VAL A 81 8.19 -14.47 -20.08
CA VAL A 81 8.63 -13.21 -19.47
C VAL A 81 7.46 -12.60 -18.68
N SER A 82 6.25 -12.68 -19.21
CA SER A 82 5.07 -12.15 -18.53
C SER A 82 4.75 -12.89 -17.22
N ASN A 83 4.76 -14.24 -17.22
CA ASN A 83 4.54 -15.03 -16.00
C ASN A 83 5.57 -14.72 -14.91
N ALA A 84 6.86 -14.67 -15.25
CA ALA A 84 7.92 -14.35 -14.31
C ALA A 84 7.76 -12.94 -13.71
N VAL A 85 7.41 -11.94 -14.54
CA VAL A 85 7.21 -10.56 -14.07
C VAL A 85 5.97 -10.48 -13.19
N PHE A 86 4.88 -11.16 -13.52
CA PHE A 86 3.68 -11.17 -12.67
C PHE A 86 3.94 -11.83 -11.32
N GLU A 87 4.73 -12.91 -11.27
CA GLU A 87 5.18 -13.53 -10.03
C GLU A 87 6.01 -12.56 -9.18
N ILE A 88 6.97 -11.85 -9.81
CA ILE A 88 7.76 -10.81 -9.13
C ILE A 88 6.85 -9.70 -8.58
N VAL A 89 5.89 -9.22 -9.37
CA VAL A 89 4.93 -8.19 -8.97
C VAL A 89 4.06 -8.68 -7.80
N ARG A 90 3.65 -9.94 -7.79
CA ARG A 90 2.86 -10.56 -6.71
C ARG A 90 3.64 -10.60 -5.39
N TRP A 91 4.86 -11.14 -5.40
CA TRP A 91 5.69 -11.18 -4.18
C TRP A 91 6.10 -9.79 -3.71
N ALA A 92 6.49 -8.90 -4.63
CA ALA A 92 6.86 -7.54 -4.30
C ALA A 92 5.68 -6.77 -3.67
N PHE A 93 4.45 -7.04 -4.10
CA PHE A 93 3.24 -6.48 -3.48
C PHE A 93 3.13 -6.88 -2.00
N ALA A 94 3.26 -8.17 -1.70
CA ALA A 94 3.19 -8.68 -0.34
C ALA A 94 4.25 -8.02 0.56
N VAL A 95 5.49 -7.92 0.07
CA VAL A 95 6.60 -7.29 0.79
C VAL A 95 6.34 -5.80 1.06
N VAL A 96 5.98 -5.04 0.02
CA VAL A 96 5.70 -3.59 0.14
C VAL A 96 4.57 -3.34 1.13
N LEU A 97 3.55 -4.21 1.13
CA LEU A 97 2.43 -4.10 2.04
C LEU A 97 2.77 -4.41 3.49
N SER A 98 3.47 -5.51 3.74
CA SER A 98 3.91 -5.85 5.09
C SER A 98 4.81 -4.76 5.67
N ALA A 99 5.69 -4.18 4.84
CA ALA A 99 6.55 -3.09 5.26
C ALA A 99 5.75 -1.79 5.52
N ALA A 100 4.70 -1.49 4.74
CA ALA A 100 3.79 -0.38 5.01
C ALA A 100 3.03 -0.56 6.34
N ASP A 101 2.55 -1.77 6.63
CA ASP A 101 1.88 -2.09 7.90
C ASP A 101 2.83 -1.93 9.09
N LEU A 102 4.09 -2.37 8.95
CA LEU A 102 5.13 -2.18 9.96
C LEU A 102 5.39 -0.70 10.26
N VAL A 103 5.47 0.14 9.21
CA VAL A 103 5.61 1.59 9.37
C VAL A 103 4.42 2.17 10.14
N MET A 104 3.19 1.72 9.86
CA MET A 104 2.01 2.16 10.61
C MET A 104 2.04 1.73 12.08
N ILE A 105 2.47 0.50 12.37
CA ILE A 105 2.68 0.02 13.75
C ILE A 105 3.69 0.90 14.49
N LEU A 106 4.83 1.20 13.86
CA LEU A 106 5.88 2.05 14.44
C LEU A 106 5.37 3.48 14.71
N ARG A 107 4.49 4.01 13.85
CA ARG A 107 3.84 5.31 14.09
C ARG A 107 2.93 5.28 15.30
N VAL A 108 2.07 4.26 15.44
CA VAL A 108 1.20 4.11 16.61
C VAL A 108 2.02 3.94 17.88
N TYR A 109 3.11 3.17 17.81
CA TYR A 109 4.06 3.00 18.91
C TYR A 109 4.69 4.34 19.34
N ALA A 110 5.09 5.19 18.38
CA ALA A 110 5.61 6.52 18.67
C ALA A 110 4.55 7.44 19.32
N MET A 111 3.28 7.37 18.88
CA MET A 111 2.17 8.14 19.47
C MET A 111 1.86 7.77 20.93
N TRP A 112 2.15 6.53 21.32
CA TRP A 112 1.99 6.04 22.69
C TRP A 112 3.27 6.16 23.54
N GLY A 113 4.16 7.09 23.17
CA GLY A 113 5.34 7.40 23.99
C GLY A 113 6.32 6.24 24.11
N ARG A 114 6.42 5.39 23.07
CA ARG A 114 7.34 4.23 23.01
C ARG A 114 7.09 3.15 24.08
N SER A 115 5.86 3.02 24.56
CA SER A 115 5.48 1.94 25.49
C SER A 115 5.67 0.55 24.86
N ARG A 116 6.61 -0.25 25.41
CA ARG A 116 6.95 -1.59 24.90
C ARG A 116 5.76 -2.55 24.91
N THR A 117 4.83 -2.39 25.86
CA THR A 117 3.64 -3.24 25.98
C THR A 117 2.79 -3.23 24.70
N ILE A 118 2.59 -2.06 24.11
CA ILE A 118 1.77 -1.93 22.90
C ILE A 118 2.50 -2.47 21.69
N LEU A 119 3.81 -2.28 21.65
CA LEU A 119 4.62 -2.87 20.58
C LEU A 119 4.46 -4.39 20.58
N TYR A 120 4.51 -5.04 21.76
CA TYR A 120 4.30 -6.48 21.85
C TYR A 120 2.88 -6.90 21.43
N ILE A 121 1.84 -6.16 21.83
CA ILE A 121 0.45 -6.44 21.40
C ILE A 121 0.32 -6.32 19.88
N LEU A 122 0.87 -5.24 19.29
CA LEU A 122 0.80 -5.02 17.85
C LEU A 122 1.61 -6.06 17.07
N LEU A 123 2.79 -6.43 17.56
CA LEU A 123 3.62 -7.49 16.96
C LEU A 123 2.96 -8.86 17.04
N LEU A 124 2.27 -9.16 18.14
CA LEU A 124 1.52 -10.41 18.31
C LEU A 124 0.40 -10.56 17.26
N ILE A 125 -0.19 -9.46 16.80
CA ILE A 125 -1.21 -9.44 15.74
C ILE A 125 -0.55 -9.45 14.35
N PHE A 126 0.54 -8.70 14.20
CA PHE A 126 1.24 -8.53 12.93
C PHE A 126 1.96 -9.79 12.44
N VAL A 127 2.60 -10.55 13.34
CA VAL A 127 3.36 -11.75 12.95
C VAL A 127 2.45 -12.81 12.32
N PRO A 128 1.30 -13.21 12.92
CA PRO A 128 0.34 -14.10 12.27
C PRO A 128 -0.20 -13.54 10.95
N GLN A 129 -0.42 -12.22 10.86
CA GLN A 129 -0.87 -11.60 9.61
C GLN A 129 0.18 -11.71 8.50
N ILE A 130 1.47 -11.50 8.79
CA ILE A 130 2.54 -11.74 7.81
C ILE A 130 2.54 -13.22 7.40
N ILE A 131 2.57 -14.14 8.38
CA ILE A 131 2.67 -15.57 8.09
C ILE A 131 1.52 -16.01 7.18
N THR A 132 0.28 -15.64 7.53
CA THR A 132 -0.89 -15.96 6.71
C THR A 132 -0.80 -15.32 5.32
N THR A 133 -0.35 -14.07 5.19
CA THR A 133 -0.20 -13.43 3.87
C THR A 133 0.77 -14.20 2.98
N PHE A 134 1.98 -14.51 3.46
CA PHE A 134 3.01 -15.19 2.67
C PHE A 134 2.68 -16.66 2.38
N VAL A 135 2.11 -17.38 3.35
CA VAL A 135 1.71 -18.78 3.17
C VAL A 135 0.58 -18.89 2.14
N PHE A 136 -0.44 -18.04 2.25
CA PHE A 136 -1.53 -18.03 1.28
C PHE A 136 -0.99 -17.63 -0.09
N ASP A 137 -0.19 -16.57 -0.19
CA ASP A 137 0.39 -16.15 -1.47
C ASP A 137 1.23 -17.26 -2.13
N GLY A 138 2.01 -18.02 -1.34
CA GLY A 138 2.75 -19.20 -1.83
C GLY A 138 1.85 -20.35 -2.30
N ILE A 139 0.82 -20.71 -1.54
CA ILE A 139 -0.13 -21.77 -1.91
C ILE A 139 -0.92 -21.36 -3.16
N TYR A 140 -1.38 -20.11 -3.21
CA TYR A 140 -2.23 -19.61 -4.28
C TYR A 140 -1.47 -19.26 -5.56
N GLY A 141 -0.15 -19.10 -5.48
CA GLY A 141 0.72 -19.00 -6.66
C GLY A 141 0.61 -20.19 -7.61
N ALA A 142 0.31 -21.40 -7.10
CA ALA A 142 0.09 -22.57 -7.96
C ALA A 142 -1.17 -22.47 -8.85
N TYR A 143 -2.14 -21.63 -8.46
CA TYR A 143 -3.37 -21.37 -9.22
C TYR A 143 -3.25 -20.11 -10.09
N PHE A 144 -2.13 -19.40 -10.01
CA PHE A 144 -1.90 -18.19 -10.75
C PHE A 144 -1.41 -18.52 -12.17
N SER A 145 -2.11 -17.99 -13.17
CA SER A 145 -1.76 -18.21 -14.58
C SER A 145 -1.89 -16.89 -15.33
N ALA A 146 -0.83 -16.49 -16.03
CA ALA A 146 -0.90 -15.43 -17.02
C ALA A 146 -1.10 -16.02 -18.41
N THR A 147 -2.04 -15.44 -19.15
CA THR A 147 -2.40 -15.85 -20.51
C THR A 147 -2.28 -14.65 -21.42
N VAL A 148 -1.75 -14.84 -22.62
CA VAL A 148 -1.77 -13.79 -23.65
C VAL A 148 -3.12 -13.86 -24.34
N VAL A 149 -3.87 -12.76 -24.25
CA VAL A 149 -5.13 -12.60 -24.97
C VAL A 149 -4.83 -11.73 -26.18
N GLN A 150 -5.18 -12.23 -27.37
CA GLN A 150 -5.09 -11.49 -28.61
C GLN A 150 -6.50 -11.09 -29.05
N ILE A 151 -6.73 -9.79 -29.19
CA ILE A 151 -7.98 -9.22 -29.70
C ILE A 151 -7.59 -8.33 -30.89
N TYR A 152 -7.77 -8.85 -32.11
CA TYR A 152 -7.31 -8.22 -33.36
C TYR A 152 -5.81 -7.85 -33.28
N ASP A 153 -5.44 -6.58 -33.52
CA ASP A 153 -4.05 -6.10 -33.49
C ASP A 153 -3.52 -5.84 -32.07
N PHE A 154 -4.35 -6.01 -31.03
CA PHE A 154 -3.96 -5.79 -29.64
C PHE A 154 -3.64 -7.11 -28.94
N SER A 155 -2.39 -7.26 -28.52
CA SER A 155 -1.96 -8.33 -27.62
C SER A 155 -1.75 -7.77 -26.23
N PHE A 156 -2.37 -8.40 -25.23
CA PHE A 156 -2.15 -8.07 -23.83
C PHE A 156 -2.00 -9.34 -23.00
N CYS A 157 -1.34 -9.24 -21.85
CA CYS A 157 -1.26 -10.35 -20.93
C CYS A 157 -2.27 -10.16 -19.80
N ASN A 158 -3.17 -11.13 -19.64
CA ASN A 158 -4.11 -11.16 -18.55
C ASN A 158 -3.68 -12.21 -17.54
N ALA A 159 -3.54 -11.79 -16.29
CA ALA A 159 -3.24 -12.68 -15.18
C ALA A 159 -4.49 -12.94 -14.34
N SER A 160 -4.81 -14.21 -14.12
CA SER A 160 -5.96 -14.60 -13.32
C SER A 160 -5.64 -15.81 -12.44
N TYR A 161 -6.29 -15.87 -11.29
CA TYR A 161 -6.31 -17.07 -10.47
C TYR A 161 -7.36 -18.04 -11.03
N VAL A 162 -6.90 -19.17 -11.55
CA VAL A 162 -7.76 -20.21 -12.12
C VAL A 162 -8.11 -21.20 -11.01
N ASN A 163 -9.40 -21.55 -10.87
CA ASN A 163 -9.88 -22.50 -9.86
C ASN A 163 -9.59 -22.12 -8.39
N ALA A 164 -9.35 -20.83 -8.11
CA ALA A 164 -9.18 -20.38 -6.73
C ALA A 164 -10.50 -20.53 -5.93
N PRO A 165 -10.42 -20.95 -4.65
CA PRO A 165 -11.56 -21.03 -3.75
C PRO A 165 -12.28 -19.69 -3.65
N ARG A 166 -13.62 -19.73 -3.62
CA ARG A 166 -14.47 -18.52 -3.55
C ARG A 166 -14.16 -17.62 -2.34
N PHE A 167 -13.57 -18.18 -1.28
CA PHE A 167 -13.22 -17.48 -0.03
C PHE A 167 -11.79 -16.92 0.00
N HIS A 168 -10.96 -17.18 -1.02
CA HIS A 168 -9.53 -16.82 -1.05
C HIS A 168 -9.27 -15.37 -0.62
N GLY A 169 -9.89 -14.38 -1.26
CA GLY A 169 -9.59 -13.00 -0.92
C GLY A 169 -10.21 -12.50 0.38
N LEU A 170 -11.27 -13.14 0.91
CA LEU A 170 -11.77 -12.80 2.25
C LEU A 170 -10.82 -13.32 3.33
N SER A 171 -10.29 -14.55 3.16
CA SER A 171 -9.31 -15.11 4.10
C SER A 171 -7.99 -14.34 4.14
N VAL A 172 -7.55 -13.79 3.02
CA VAL A 172 -6.33 -12.96 2.96
C VAL A 172 -6.59 -11.55 3.48
N ALA A 173 -7.77 -10.97 3.22
CA ALA A 173 -8.10 -9.63 3.67
C ALA A 173 -8.40 -9.56 5.18
N ALA A 174 -9.03 -10.60 5.76
CA ALA A 174 -9.53 -10.55 7.13
C ALA A 174 -8.46 -10.24 8.21
N PRO A 175 -7.29 -10.93 8.26
CA PRO A 175 -6.25 -10.62 9.24
C PRO A 175 -5.76 -9.17 9.14
N ARG A 176 -5.71 -8.65 7.91
CA ARG A 176 -5.25 -7.30 7.61
C ARG A 176 -6.27 -6.25 7.99
N LEU A 177 -7.57 -6.54 7.83
CA LEU A 177 -8.65 -5.70 8.34
C LEU A 177 -8.66 -5.65 9.87
N VAL A 178 -8.38 -6.77 10.53
CA VAL A 178 -8.27 -6.82 12.00
C VAL A 178 -7.10 -5.95 12.47
N LEU A 179 -5.91 -6.10 11.87
CA LEU A 179 -4.77 -5.24 12.21
C LEU A 179 -5.10 -3.76 11.93
N GLY A 180 -5.65 -3.45 10.77
CA GLY A 180 -6.02 -2.08 10.43
C GLY A 180 -7.04 -1.47 11.38
N GLY A 181 -8.06 -2.25 11.77
CA GLY A 181 -9.06 -1.86 12.76
C GLY A 181 -8.45 -1.60 14.13
N THR A 182 -7.55 -2.47 14.61
CA THR A 182 -6.87 -2.26 15.91
C THR A 182 -5.96 -1.03 15.89
N LEU A 183 -5.20 -0.81 14.81
CA LEU A 183 -4.37 0.39 14.64
C LEU A 183 -5.22 1.67 14.63
N LEU A 184 -6.33 1.66 13.89
CA LEU A 184 -7.27 2.77 13.82
C LEU A 184 -7.88 3.09 15.20
N MET A 185 -8.34 2.07 15.91
CA MET A 185 -8.93 2.22 17.25
C MET A 185 -7.91 2.79 18.24
N LEU A 186 -6.67 2.30 18.24
CA LEU A 186 -5.60 2.80 19.10
C LEU A 186 -5.21 4.25 18.76
N ALA A 187 -5.15 4.59 17.46
CA ALA A 187 -4.88 5.94 17.01
C ALA A 187 -5.99 6.91 17.46
N LEU A 188 -7.26 6.56 17.20
CA LEU A 188 -8.41 7.37 17.62
C LEU A 188 -8.45 7.54 19.14
N PHE A 189 -8.30 6.44 19.89
CA PHE A 189 -8.30 6.48 21.35
C PHE A 189 -7.22 7.41 21.90
N GLN A 190 -5.99 7.33 21.37
CA GLN A 190 -4.90 8.20 21.80
C GLN A 190 -5.17 9.67 21.46
N THR A 191 -5.71 9.96 20.28
CA THR A 191 -6.06 11.35 19.92
C THR A 191 -7.18 11.92 20.79
N LEU A 192 -8.21 11.12 21.08
CA LEU A 192 -9.31 11.52 21.96
C LEU A 192 -8.80 11.78 23.38
N LYS A 193 -8.02 10.84 23.94
CA LYS A 193 -7.42 10.99 25.27
C LYS A 193 -6.61 12.28 25.37
N GLN A 194 -5.70 12.53 24.43
CA GLN A 194 -4.88 13.74 24.45
C GLN A 194 -5.71 15.01 24.26
N SER A 195 -6.75 15.00 23.42
CA SER A 195 -7.65 16.15 23.28
C SER A 195 -8.41 16.47 24.56
N ILE A 196 -8.83 15.45 25.32
CA ILE A 196 -9.51 15.60 26.60
C ILE A 196 -8.54 16.13 27.67
N ASP A 197 -7.32 15.61 27.71
CA ASP A 197 -6.30 16.05 28.66
C ASP A 197 -5.89 17.52 28.41
N LEU A 198 -5.75 17.91 27.14
CA LEU A 198 -5.54 19.31 26.72
C LEU A 198 -6.71 20.21 27.09
N PHE A 199 -7.94 19.74 26.91
CA PHE A 199 -9.15 20.48 27.30
C PHE A 199 -9.21 20.70 28.82
N LYS A 200 -8.88 19.69 29.63
CA LYS A 200 -8.83 19.80 31.09
C LYS A 200 -7.76 20.79 31.55
N ALA A 201 -6.59 20.81 30.90
CA ALA A 201 -5.49 21.71 31.25
C ALA A 201 -5.76 23.17 30.86
N THR A 202 -6.39 23.41 29.71
CA THR A 202 -6.46 24.75 29.09
C THR A 202 -7.85 25.38 29.13
N LYS A 203 -8.91 24.62 29.47
CA LYS A 203 -10.35 24.99 29.37
C LYS A 203 -10.79 25.54 28.01
N GLN A 204 -9.93 25.46 27.00
CA GLN A 204 -10.20 25.88 25.64
C GLN A 204 -10.01 24.70 24.70
N TRP A 205 -10.88 24.57 23.72
CA TRP A 205 -10.75 23.61 22.64
C TRP A 205 -9.63 24.07 21.68
N GLN A 206 -8.41 23.63 21.94
CA GLN A 206 -7.29 23.78 21.01
C GLN A 206 -7.05 22.42 20.35
N PRO A 207 -7.55 22.18 19.12
CA PRO A 207 -7.23 20.95 18.40
C PRO A 207 -5.72 20.94 18.13
N ASN A 208 -5.01 19.95 18.67
CA ASN A 208 -3.58 19.80 18.40
C ASN A 208 -3.39 19.46 16.91
N ARG A 209 -3.13 20.51 16.13
CA ARG A 209 -3.20 20.54 14.65
C ARG A 209 -2.32 19.45 14.01
N TYR A 210 -1.23 19.09 14.68
CA TYR A 210 -0.29 18.05 14.23
C TYR A 210 -0.85 16.63 14.35
N MET A 211 -1.50 16.30 15.45
CA MET A 211 -2.11 14.98 15.64
C MET A 211 -3.37 14.80 14.80
N GLN A 212 -4.15 15.87 14.65
CA GLN A 212 -5.34 15.84 13.80
C GLN A 212 -4.96 15.63 12.33
N LYS A 213 -3.85 16.23 11.88
CA LYS A 213 -3.31 16.00 10.53
C LYS A 213 -2.79 14.58 10.36
N LEU A 214 -2.05 14.07 11.34
CA LEU A 214 -1.49 12.71 11.30
C LEU A 214 -2.58 11.61 11.36
N ALA A 215 -3.63 11.81 12.16
CA ALA A 215 -4.77 10.89 12.25
C ALA A 215 -5.61 10.92 10.97
N LYS A 216 -5.87 12.10 10.43
CA LYS A 216 -6.64 12.26 9.18
C LYS A 216 -5.92 11.58 8.02
N ASP A 217 -4.60 11.74 7.93
CA ASP A 217 -3.77 11.11 6.91
C ASP A 217 -3.71 9.57 7.06
N GLY A 218 -3.67 9.05 8.29
CA GLY A 218 -3.73 7.60 8.57
C GLY A 218 -5.09 6.98 8.26
N ILE A 219 -6.19 7.67 8.57
CA ILE A 219 -7.57 7.22 8.32
C ILE A 219 -7.82 7.01 6.81
N PHE A 220 -7.27 7.88 5.95
CA PHE A 220 -7.42 7.75 4.50
C PHE A 220 -6.76 6.49 3.92
N TYR A 221 -5.63 6.03 4.48
CA TYR A 221 -5.03 4.75 4.10
C TYR A 221 -6.00 3.58 4.32
N PHE A 222 -6.72 3.58 5.45
CA PHE A 222 -7.66 2.52 5.80
C PHE A 222 -8.94 2.56 4.96
N VAL A 223 -9.50 3.75 4.69
CA VAL A 223 -10.73 3.89 3.89
C VAL A 223 -10.53 3.49 2.42
N VAL A 224 -9.33 3.75 1.86
CA VAL A 224 -9.02 3.42 0.46
C VAL A 224 -8.74 1.92 0.26
N TYR A 225 -8.31 1.20 1.30
CA TYR A 225 -7.93 -0.21 1.19
C TYR A 225 -9.09 -1.20 1.42
N VAL A 226 -10.16 -0.78 2.10
CA VAL A 226 -11.28 -1.65 2.52
C VAL A 226 -12.18 -2.16 1.36
N PRO A 227 -12.43 -1.42 0.25
CA PRO A 227 -13.30 -1.92 -0.81
C PRO A 227 -12.49 -2.42 -2.01
N ILE A 228 -11.69 -3.48 -1.85
CA ILE A 228 -11.11 -4.18 -3.00
C ILE A 228 -11.86 -5.51 -3.16
N PRO A 229 -12.72 -5.67 -4.19
CA PRO A 229 -13.32 -6.96 -4.49
C PRO A 229 -12.21 -7.97 -4.85
N SER A 230 -12.17 -9.04 -4.06
CA SER A 230 -11.19 -10.13 -4.00
C SER A 230 -10.93 -10.91 -5.29
N ARG A 231 -11.69 -10.66 -6.36
CA ARG A 231 -11.62 -11.43 -7.61
C ARG A 231 -10.80 -10.78 -8.72
N THR A 232 -10.48 -9.48 -8.60
CA THR A 232 -9.66 -8.79 -9.60
C THR A 232 -8.51 -8.07 -8.91
N PHE A 233 -7.28 -8.49 -9.22
CA PHE A 233 -6.07 -7.75 -8.92
C PHE A 233 -6.14 -6.40 -9.67
N ARG A 234 -6.46 -5.32 -8.94
CA ARG A 234 -6.54 -3.97 -9.52
C ARG A 234 -5.36 -3.13 -9.03
N PRO A 235 -4.24 -3.09 -9.76
CA PRO A 235 -3.05 -2.32 -9.37
C PRO A 235 -3.34 -0.82 -9.20
N PHE A 236 -4.36 -0.31 -9.89
CA PHE A 236 -4.79 1.10 -9.87
C PHE A 236 -5.21 1.63 -8.48
N SER A 237 -6.05 0.89 -7.75
CA SER A 237 -6.52 1.33 -6.42
C SER A 237 -5.38 1.37 -5.40
N PHE A 238 -4.37 0.52 -5.59
CA PHE A 238 -3.21 0.42 -4.73
C PHE A 238 -2.19 1.53 -4.94
N ALA A 239 -1.92 1.91 -6.19
CA ALA A 239 -0.95 2.97 -6.48
C ALA A 239 -1.37 4.30 -5.84
N ARG A 240 -2.68 4.60 -5.78
CA ARG A 240 -3.21 5.74 -5.00
C ARG A 240 -2.93 5.63 -3.50
N ALA A 241 -3.10 4.44 -2.92
CA ALA A 241 -2.83 4.21 -1.49
C ALA A 241 -1.33 4.31 -1.18
N LEU A 242 -0.46 3.77 -2.06
CA LEU A 242 0.99 3.77 -1.90
C LEU A 242 1.58 5.19 -2.03
N LEU A 243 1.15 5.97 -3.03
CA LEU A 243 1.56 7.36 -3.19
C LEU A 243 1.15 8.23 -1.99
N MET A 244 0.01 7.94 -1.37
CA MET A 244 -0.36 8.58 -0.10
C MET A 244 0.54 8.14 1.06
N VAL A 245 0.81 6.83 1.25
CA VAL A 245 1.72 6.35 2.31
C VAL A 245 3.10 7.00 2.23
N ILE A 246 3.62 7.14 1.00
CA ILE A 246 4.89 7.80 0.72
C ILE A 246 4.84 9.28 1.11
N ARG A 247 3.81 10.04 0.69
CA ARG A 247 3.57 11.43 1.14
C ARG A 247 3.49 11.57 2.67
N ILE A 248 2.85 10.63 3.35
CA ILE A 248 2.69 10.66 4.80
C ILE A 248 4.04 10.45 5.51
N ASN A 249 4.90 9.57 4.98
CA ASN A 249 6.20 9.30 5.59
C ASN A 249 7.19 10.46 5.44
N ILE A 250 7.12 11.20 4.34
CA ILE A 250 7.93 12.42 4.15
C ILE A 250 7.52 13.50 5.17
N ASN A 251 6.22 13.73 5.37
CA ASN A 251 5.74 14.69 6.37
C ASN A 251 6.10 14.27 7.81
N ALA A 252 6.13 12.96 8.10
CA ALA A 252 6.56 12.44 9.40
C ALA A 252 8.08 12.50 9.61
N GLY A 253 8.88 12.38 8.54
CA GLY A 253 10.33 12.59 8.54
C GLY A 253 10.70 14.02 8.97
N ASN A 254 9.97 15.02 8.46
CA ASN A 254 10.14 16.42 8.88
C ASN A 254 9.79 16.66 10.36
N VAL A 255 8.94 15.82 10.98
CA VAL A 255 8.53 15.96 12.39
C VAL A 255 9.44 15.17 13.33
N THR A 256 10.03 14.07 12.85
CA THR A 256 11.02 13.31 13.63
C THR A 256 12.38 14.01 13.70
N SER A 257 12.70 14.92 12.76
CA SER A 257 13.88 15.79 12.88
C SER A 257 13.71 16.96 13.85
N SER A 258 12.49 17.27 14.31
CA SER A 258 12.26 18.29 15.35
C SER A 258 12.11 17.70 16.76
N ILE A 259 12.16 16.37 16.89
CA ILE A 259 12.04 15.62 18.16
C ILE A 259 13.30 14.75 18.41
N PHE A 260 14.27 14.78 17.50
CA PHE A 260 15.62 14.21 17.65
C PHE A 260 16.68 15.19 17.18
#